data_AF-A0A0R2P1D0-F1
#
_entry.id   AF-A0A0R2P1D0-F1
#
_cell.length_a   1.000
_cell.length_b   1.000
_cell.length_c   1.000
_cell.angle_alpha   90.00
_cell.angle_beta   90.00
_cell.angle_gamma   90.00
#
_symmetry.space_group_name_H-M   'P 1'
#
loop_
_entity.id
_entity.type
_entity.pdbx_description
1 polymer ?
#
loop_
_entity_poly.entity_id
_entity_poly.type
_entity_poly.pdbx_seq_one_letter_code
_entity_poly.pdbx_strand_id
1 'polypeptide(L)'
;MTNFENFRQDLIDLVKKYDSDIPLKVEEDIENNIIKIFGANMTSLARAQNGLNDMTELAYTTAEHHPYWNLLYNCSEIANTVLDKWKNSLSSDDFKDIDWALKEIHQTLEKIKDKEPLEHDC
;
A
#
# COMPACT_ATOMS: atom_id res chain seq x y z
N MET A 1 -18.19 20.86 -17.45
CA MET A 1 -18.37 19.63 -16.66
C MET A 1 -17.39 19.69 -15.51
N THR A 2 -17.81 19.37 -14.30
CA THR A 2 -16.91 19.26 -13.14
C THR A 2 -15.95 18.10 -13.36
N ASN A 3 -14.65 18.33 -13.18
CA ASN A 3 -13.60 17.31 -13.29
C ASN A 3 -12.77 17.24 -12.00
N PHE A 4 -11.76 16.37 -11.97
CA PHE A 4 -10.91 16.18 -10.79
C PHE A 4 -10.22 17.49 -10.36
N GLU A 5 -9.78 18.32 -11.30
CA GLU A 5 -9.17 19.62 -10.98
C GLU A 5 -10.15 20.58 -10.29
N ASN A 6 -11.42 20.60 -10.73
CA ASN A 6 -12.44 21.39 -10.04
C ASN A 6 -12.64 20.91 -8.60
N PHE A 7 -12.77 19.59 -8.40
CA PHE A 7 -12.89 19.00 -7.07
C PHE A 7 -11.66 19.28 -6.19
N ARG A 8 -10.47 19.13 -6.76
CA ARG A 8 -9.19 19.41 -6.11
C ARG A 8 -9.14 20.85 -5.61
N GLN A 9 -9.49 21.81 -6.45
CA GLN A 9 -9.47 23.22 -6.08
C GLN A 9 -10.43 23.50 -4.92
N ASP A 10 -11.67 23.00 -5.00
CA ASP A 10 -12.67 23.13 -3.94
C ASP A 10 -12.20 22.49 -2.62
N LEU A 11 -11.56 21.32 -2.70
CA LEU A 11 -11.00 20.61 -1.55
C LEU A 11 -9.84 21.38 -0.91
N ILE A 12 -8.93 21.94 -1.69
CA ILE A 12 -7.81 22.75 -1.18
C ILE A 12 -8.32 24.02 -0.51
N ASP A 13 -9.34 24.67 -1.07
CA ASP A 13 -9.95 25.84 -0.45
C ASP A 13 -10.66 25.48 0.87
N LEU A 14 -11.26 24.28 0.95
CA LEU A 14 -11.79 23.73 2.18
C LEU A 14 -10.70 23.45 3.22
N VAL A 15 -9.58 22.83 2.84
CA VAL A 15 -8.44 22.58 3.75
C VAL A 15 -7.91 23.90 4.30
N LYS A 16 -7.64 24.88 3.44
CA LYS A 16 -7.13 26.21 3.83
C LYS A 16 -8.05 26.93 4.82
N LYS A 17 -9.37 26.76 4.65
CA LYS A 17 -10.36 27.35 5.56
C LYS A 17 -10.19 26.86 7.00
N TYR A 18 -9.72 25.63 7.22
CA TYR A 18 -9.57 25.02 8.55
C TYR A 18 -8.11 24.87 9.00
N ASP A 19 -7.12 25.18 8.15
CA ASP A 19 -5.70 24.96 8.42
C ASP A 19 -5.18 25.70 9.66
N SER A 20 -5.79 26.84 10.00
CA SER A 20 -5.47 27.60 11.22
C SER A 20 -5.94 26.92 12.51
N ASP A 21 -7.00 26.10 12.43
CA ASP A 21 -7.66 25.49 13.59
C ASP A 21 -7.30 24.01 13.75
N ILE A 22 -7.04 23.34 12.63
CA ILE A 22 -6.76 21.90 12.56
C ILE A 22 -5.46 21.72 11.77
N PRO A 23 -4.38 21.23 12.40
CA PRO A 23 -3.16 20.90 11.67
C PRO A 23 -3.45 19.76 10.68
N LEU A 24 -3.39 20.08 9.39
CA LEU A 24 -3.58 19.15 8.29
C LEU A 24 -2.29 19.07 7.47
N LYS A 25 -1.99 17.86 6.98
CA LYS A 25 -0.97 17.66 5.95
C LYS A 25 -1.65 17.15 4.69
N VAL A 26 -1.42 17.84 3.58
CA VAL A 26 -1.90 17.43 2.26
C VAL A 26 -0.72 16.96 1.43
N GLU A 27 -0.89 15.83 0.76
CA GLU A 27 0.02 15.30 -0.26
C GLU A 27 -0.77 15.07 -1.55
N GLU A 28 -0.17 15.41 -2.68
CA GLU A 28 -0.83 15.39 -3.98
C GLU A 28 0.01 14.59 -4.98
N ASP A 29 -0.63 13.70 -5.71
CA ASP A 29 -0.10 13.04 -6.91
C ASP A 29 -1.11 13.28 -8.03
N ILE A 30 -0.86 14.35 -8.78
CA ILE A 30 -1.78 14.86 -9.80
C ILE A 30 -1.81 13.95 -11.02
N GLU A 31 -0.70 13.28 -11.33
CA GLU A 31 -0.62 12.36 -12.47
C GLU A 31 -1.59 11.19 -12.29
N ASN A 32 -1.74 10.70 -11.06
CA ASN A 32 -2.64 9.61 -10.72
C ASN A 32 -3.99 10.05 -10.12
N ASN A 33 -4.28 11.37 -10.10
CA ASN A 33 -5.48 11.94 -9.47
C ASN A 33 -5.66 11.51 -8.00
N ILE A 34 -4.59 11.57 -7.21
CA ILE A 34 -4.59 11.20 -5.79
C ILE A 34 -4.35 12.45 -4.93
N ILE A 35 -5.20 12.64 -3.92
CA ILE A 35 -5.01 13.63 -2.85
C ILE A 35 -5.11 12.89 -1.52
N LYS A 36 -4.09 12.98 -0.68
CA LYS A 36 -4.05 12.39 0.66
C LYS A 36 -4.07 13.51 1.70
N ILE A 37 -5.02 13.44 2.64
CA ILE A 37 -5.14 14.41 3.73
C ILE A 37 -4.92 13.68 5.05
N PHE A 38 -3.96 14.12 5.84
CA PHE A 38 -3.61 13.56 7.13
C PHE A 38 -3.89 14.57 8.24
N GLY A 39 -4.52 14.11 9.32
CA GLY A 39 -4.73 14.93 10.53
C GLY A 39 -3.53 14.98 11.46
N ALA A 40 -3.60 15.87 12.46
CA ALA A 40 -2.51 16.16 13.41
C ALA A 40 -1.94 14.95 14.17
N ASN A 41 -2.76 13.93 14.44
CA ASN A 41 -2.34 12.74 15.20
C ASN A 41 -1.62 11.69 14.33
N MET A 42 -1.24 12.05 13.11
CA MET A 42 -0.68 11.09 12.19
C MET A 42 0.74 10.66 12.58
N THR A 43 0.95 9.35 12.71
CA THR A 43 2.26 8.73 12.96
C THR A 43 2.77 7.99 11.73
N SER A 44 4.09 7.95 11.53
CA SER A 44 4.68 7.21 10.41
C SER A 44 4.23 5.74 10.36
N LEU A 45 3.98 5.11 11.51
CA LEU A 45 3.45 3.75 11.60
C LEU A 45 2.05 3.65 10.98
N ALA A 46 1.11 4.49 11.41
CA ALA A 46 -0.26 4.46 10.90
C ALA A 46 -0.33 4.85 9.41
N ARG A 47 0.59 5.70 8.94
CA ARG A 47 0.75 6.00 7.51
C ARG A 47 1.22 4.79 6.72
N ALA A 48 2.22 4.06 7.23
CA ALA A 48 2.72 2.84 6.61
C ALA A 48 1.64 1.76 6.54
N GLN A 49 0.90 1.55 7.62
CA GLN A 49 -0.25 0.62 7.65
C GLN A 49 -1.31 0.98 6.63
N ASN A 50 -1.65 2.27 6.46
CA ASN A 50 -2.61 2.69 5.43
C ASN A 50 -2.07 2.45 4.02
N GLY A 51 -0.83 2.83 3.73
CA GLY A 51 -0.24 2.60 2.40
C GLY A 51 -0.09 1.12 2.05
N LEU A 52 0.08 0.25 3.06
CA LEU A 52 0.15 -1.18 2.86
C LEU A 52 -1.19 -1.79 2.42
N ASN A 53 -2.33 -1.20 2.83
CA ASN A 53 -3.65 -1.64 2.37
C ASN A 53 -3.78 -1.49 0.85
N ASP A 54 -3.31 -0.37 0.28
CA ASP A 54 -3.34 -0.14 -1.17
C ASP A 54 -2.51 -1.20 -1.93
N MET A 55 -1.33 -1.56 -1.42
CA MET A 55 -0.49 -2.63 -2.00
C MET A 55 -1.15 -4.01 -1.89
N THR A 56 -1.79 -4.28 -0.75
CA THR A 56 -2.52 -5.53 -0.49
C THR A 56 -3.71 -5.66 -1.43
N GLU A 57 -4.47 -4.58 -1.63
CA GLU A 57 -5.59 -4.52 -2.58
C GLU A 57 -5.13 -4.76 -4.02
N LEU A 58 -4.01 -4.16 -4.45
CA LEU A 58 -3.44 -4.44 -5.76
C LEU A 58 -3.12 -5.93 -5.94
N ALA A 59 -2.52 -6.57 -4.94
CA ALA A 59 -2.19 -7.98 -4.99
C ALA A 59 -3.47 -8.86 -5.09
N TYR A 60 -4.51 -8.52 -4.35
CA TYR A 60 -5.80 -9.24 -4.39
C TYR A 60 -6.58 -9.02 -5.69
N THR A 61 -6.58 -7.78 -6.21
CA THR A 61 -7.34 -7.44 -7.43
C THR A 61 -6.68 -7.99 -8.69
N THR A 62 -5.34 -8.04 -8.72
CA THR A 62 -4.61 -8.67 -9.82
C THR A 62 -4.66 -10.20 -9.72
N ALA A 63 -4.55 -10.77 -8.51
CA ALA A 63 -4.57 -12.22 -8.26
C ALA A 63 -3.71 -13.00 -9.27
N GLU A 64 -4.03 -14.27 -9.52
CA GLU A 64 -3.33 -15.15 -10.47
C GLU A 64 -3.25 -14.64 -11.92
N HIS A 65 -3.83 -13.49 -12.25
CA HIS A 65 -3.76 -12.87 -13.56
C HIS A 65 -2.46 -12.11 -13.85
N HIS A 66 -1.69 -11.71 -12.82
CA HIS A 66 -0.41 -11.00 -13.01
C HIS A 66 0.77 -11.80 -12.44
N PRO A 67 1.87 -12.07 -13.16
CA PRO A 67 2.93 -12.98 -12.71
C PRO A 67 3.56 -12.61 -11.36
N TYR A 68 3.53 -11.33 -10.97
CA TYR A 68 4.10 -10.83 -9.72
C TYR A 68 3.11 -10.75 -8.54
N TRP A 69 1.84 -11.12 -8.74
CA TRP A 69 0.81 -11.00 -7.71
C TRP A 69 1.20 -11.71 -6.41
N ASN A 70 1.73 -12.93 -6.51
CA ASN A 70 2.05 -13.74 -5.33
C ASN A 70 3.26 -13.18 -4.59
N LEU A 71 4.16 -12.46 -5.28
CA LEU A 71 5.26 -11.73 -4.65
C LEU A 71 4.70 -10.55 -3.85
N LEU A 72 3.86 -9.73 -4.47
CA LEU A 72 3.24 -8.57 -3.80
C LEU A 72 2.38 -9.02 -2.62
N TYR A 73 1.57 -10.06 -2.80
CA TYR A 73 0.70 -10.61 -1.76
C TYR A 73 1.51 -11.03 -0.54
N ASN A 74 2.47 -11.94 -0.70
CA ASN A 74 3.23 -12.46 0.44
C ASN A 74 4.14 -11.41 1.08
N CYS A 75 4.69 -10.46 0.32
CA CYS A 75 5.39 -9.31 0.89
C CYS A 75 4.46 -8.44 1.74
N SER A 76 3.23 -8.21 1.28
CA SER A 76 2.22 -7.47 2.02
C SER A 76 1.81 -8.17 3.31
N GLU A 77 1.62 -9.49 3.28
CA GLU A 77 1.29 -10.28 4.48
C GLU A 77 2.40 -10.16 5.54
N ILE A 78 3.68 -10.31 5.16
CA ILE A 78 4.80 -10.13 6.08
C ILE A 78 4.80 -8.72 6.67
N ALA A 79 4.60 -7.70 5.82
CA ALA A 79 4.57 -6.32 6.27
C ALA A 79 3.38 -6.06 7.22
N ASN A 80 2.21 -6.66 6.96
CA ASN A 80 1.02 -6.54 7.82
C ASN A 80 1.33 -7.11 9.21
N THR A 81 1.84 -8.34 9.27
CA THR A 81 2.25 -8.99 10.53
C THR A 81 3.25 -8.13 11.32
N VAL A 82 4.28 -7.60 10.65
CA VAL A 82 5.31 -6.77 11.30
C VAL A 82 4.75 -5.43 11.79
N LEU A 83 3.92 -4.75 10.99
CA LEU A 83 3.35 -3.45 11.36
C LEU A 83 2.29 -3.58 12.47
N ASP A 84 1.48 -4.63 12.46
CA ASP A 84 0.49 -4.90 13.51
C ASP A 84 1.15 -5.20 14.86
N LYS A 85 2.31 -5.87 14.82
CA LYS A 85 3.10 -6.16 16.01
C LYS A 85 4.17 -5.11 16.29
N TRP A 86 4.19 -3.96 15.60
CA TRP A 86 5.30 -3.00 15.68
C TRP A 86 5.67 -2.53 17.10
N LYS A 87 4.68 -2.41 17.98
CA LYS A 87 4.86 -2.02 19.39
C LYS A 87 4.98 -3.20 20.36
N ASN A 88 4.92 -4.42 19.84
CA ASN A 88 4.90 -5.68 20.56
C ASN A 88 6.01 -6.61 20.05
N SER A 89 6.09 -7.83 20.57
CA SER A 89 6.95 -8.88 20.02
C SER A 89 6.16 -9.76 19.05
N LEU A 90 6.86 -10.31 18.06
CA LEU A 90 6.34 -11.39 17.23
C LEU A 90 6.25 -12.67 18.06
N SER A 91 5.10 -13.35 17.96
CA SER A 91 4.87 -14.65 18.54
C SER A 91 5.46 -15.76 17.68
N SER A 92 5.50 -16.99 18.21
CA SER A 92 5.92 -18.16 17.43
C SER A 92 5.04 -18.42 16.21
N ASP A 93 3.77 -18.03 16.26
CA ASP A 93 2.86 -18.23 15.13
C ASP A 93 3.09 -17.15 14.07
N ASP A 94 3.32 -15.89 14.48
CA ASP A 94 3.72 -14.82 13.56
C ASP A 94 4.99 -15.21 12.77
N PHE A 95 5.99 -15.84 13.43
CA PHE A 95 7.18 -16.34 12.74
C PHE A 95 6.89 -17.47 11.74
N LYS A 96 5.96 -18.38 12.06
CA LYS A 96 5.57 -19.46 11.13
C LYS A 96 4.88 -18.90 9.89
N ASP A 97 4.02 -17.89 10.08
CA ASP A 97 3.31 -17.25 8.98
C ASP A 97 4.29 -16.50 8.06
N ILE A 98 5.27 -15.80 8.64
CA ILE A 98 6.37 -15.16 7.88
C ILE A 98 7.20 -16.21 7.13
N ASP A 99 7.59 -17.31 7.79
CA ASP A 99 8.34 -18.41 7.14
C ASP A 99 7.56 -19.05 5.99
N TRP A 100 6.24 -19.15 6.12
CA TRP A 100 5.37 -19.63 5.06
C TRP A 100 5.35 -18.67 3.87
N ALA A 101 5.13 -17.37 4.12
CA ALA A 101 5.14 -16.34 3.09
C ALA A 101 6.48 -16.27 2.35
N LEU A 102 7.61 -16.43 3.05
CA LEU A 102 8.94 -16.48 2.44
C LEU A 102 9.11 -17.70 1.50
N LYS A 103 8.54 -18.86 1.86
CA LYS A 103 8.55 -20.04 0.98
C LYS A 103 7.76 -19.79 -0.30
N GLU A 104 6.58 -19.18 -0.19
CA GLU A 104 5.75 -18.82 -1.33
C GLU A 104 6.44 -17.80 -2.26
N ILE A 105 7.10 -16.79 -1.68
CA ILE A 105 7.93 -15.84 -2.43
C ILE A 105 9.03 -16.58 -3.19
N HIS A 106 9.79 -17.45 -2.51
CA HIS A 106 10.88 -18.19 -3.14
C HIS A 106 10.38 -19.08 -4.29
N GLN A 107 9.32 -19.86 -4.07
CA GLN A 107 8.72 -20.69 -5.12
C GLN A 107 8.23 -19.88 -6.32
N THR A 108 7.66 -18.70 -6.07
CA THR A 108 7.19 -17.79 -7.12
C THR A 108 8.35 -17.25 -7.94
N LEU A 109 9.44 -16.84 -7.28
CA LEU A 109 10.64 -16.37 -7.97
C LEU A 109 11.23 -17.44 -8.89
N GLU A 110 11.33 -18.69 -8.44
CA GLU A 110 11.83 -19.78 -9.29
C GLU A 110 10.91 -20.01 -10.50
N LYS A 111 9.57 -20.02 -10.30
CA LYS A 111 8.59 -20.12 -11.40
C LYS A 111 8.69 -19.00 -12.44
N ILE A 112 9.05 -17.78 -12.01
CA ILE A 112 9.18 -16.62 -12.92
C ILE A 112 10.51 -16.66 -13.65
N LYS A 113 11.62 -17.00 -12.96
CA LYS A 113 12.95 -17.11 -13.58
C LYS A 113 13.01 -18.15 -14.69
N ASP A 114 12.28 -19.24 -14.53
CA ASP A 114 12.25 -20.35 -15.49
C ASP A 114 11.36 -20.06 -16.72
N LYS A 115 10.62 -18.94 -16.74
CA LYS A 115 9.86 -18.50 -17.91
C LYS A 115 10.72 -17.52 -18.73
N GLU A 116 10.84 -17.76 -20.04
CA GLU A 116 11.41 -16.77 -20.96
C GLU A 116 10.68 -15.42 -20.77
N PRO A 117 11.39 -14.29 -20.83
CA PRO A 117 10.82 -12.98 -20.55
C PRO A 117 9.69 -12.70 -21.54
N LEU A 118 8.45 -12.75 -21.06
CA LEU A 118 7.30 -12.25 -21.79
C LEU A 118 7.42 -10.72 -21.80
N GLU A 119 7.42 -10.13 -22.99
CA GLU A 119 7.13 -8.70 -23.16
C GLU A 119 5.77 -8.44 -22.52
N HIS A 120 5.78 -7.80 -21.35
CA HIS A 120 4.56 -7.40 -20.66
C HIS A 120 4.23 -5.97 -21.07
N ASP A 121 3.29 -5.82 -22.00
CA ASP A 121 2.55 -4.58 -22.20
C ASP A 121 1.61 -4.40 -21.00
N CYS A 122 2.04 -3.67 -19.98
CA CYS A 122 1.21 -3.14 -18.91
C CYS A 122 1.54 -1.67 -18.71
#